data_AF-A0A059WTY5-F1
#
_entry.id   AF-A0A059WTY5-F1
#
_cell.length_a   1.000
_cell.length_b   1.000
_cell.length_c   1.000
_cell.angle_alpha   90.00
_cell.angle_beta   90.00
_cell.angle_gamma   90.00
#
_symmetry.space_group_name_H-M   'P 1'
#
loop_
_entity.id
_entity.type
_entity.pdbx_description
1 polymer ?
#
loop_
_entity_poly.entity_id
_entity_poly.type
_entity_poly.pdbx_seq_one_letter_code
_entity_poly.pdbx_strand_id
1 'polypeptide(L)'
;MTGSRVGGWLLDVALAVAAAAAAVVLTSELTAGLPASAQLILLVLAVIYGSALILRRVAPLAVLAVQAVTATAYAMLGMPVVMLGPAVLVTVYTVGVRLTRRAALVSLGVTEVLLAALLWAGPWHPGLPGLVQYAALLAAAWFLGDVVRRWQGAAAEHARRAVELERADLDGG
;
A
#
# COMPACT_ATOMS: atom_id res chain seq x y z
N MET A 1 -20.07 7.63 -19.05
CA MET A 1 -19.58 6.74 -17.96
C MET A 1 -18.11 6.31 -18.08
N THR A 2 -17.36 6.72 -19.10
CA THR A 2 -15.95 6.33 -19.33
C THR A 2 -14.93 7.26 -18.64
N GLY A 3 -15.22 8.55 -18.51
CA GLY A 3 -14.28 9.55 -17.96
C GLY A 3 -13.81 9.31 -16.52
N SER A 4 -14.69 8.81 -15.63
CA SER A 4 -14.33 8.55 -14.22
C SER A 4 -13.41 7.34 -14.04
N ARG A 5 -13.54 6.33 -14.92
CA ARG A 5 -12.65 5.16 -14.93
C ARG A 5 -11.27 5.54 -15.46
N VAL A 6 -11.21 6.31 -16.55
CA VAL A 6 -9.95 6.80 -17.14
C VAL A 6 -9.18 7.67 -16.14
N GLY A 7 -9.86 8.61 -15.46
CA GLY A 7 -9.22 9.43 -14.41
C GLY A 7 -8.72 8.59 -13.23
N GLY A 8 -9.45 7.53 -12.86
CA GLY A 8 -9.01 6.59 -11.83
C GLY A 8 -7.71 5.87 -12.17
N TRP A 9 -7.61 5.37 -13.41
CA TRP A 9 -6.42 4.68 -13.90
C TRP A 9 -5.22 5.61 -14.06
N LEU A 10 -5.42 6.84 -14.55
CA LEU A 10 -4.34 7.83 -14.65
C LEU A 10 -3.72 8.15 -13.28
N LEU A 11 -4.56 8.29 -12.25
CA LEU A 11 -4.08 8.51 -10.89
C LEU A 11 -3.30 7.30 -10.35
N ASP A 12 -3.75 6.08 -10.65
CA ASP A 12 -3.04 4.87 -10.22
C ASP A 12 -1.69 4.72 -10.91
N VAL A 13 -1.62 5.02 -12.22
CA VAL A 13 -0.37 5.05 -12.96
C VAL A 13 0.55 6.14 -12.42
N ALA A 14 0.05 7.36 -12.22
CA ALA A 14 0.85 8.46 -11.67
C ALA A 14 1.41 8.11 -10.28
N LEU A 15 0.61 7.48 -9.42
CA LEU A 15 1.05 7.06 -8.10
C LEU A 15 2.07 5.92 -8.16
N ALA A 16 1.86 4.95 -9.03
CA ALA A 16 2.80 3.85 -9.23
C ALA A 16 4.14 4.33 -9.78
N VAL A 17 4.12 5.27 -10.74
CA VAL A 17 5.32 5.92 -11.26
C VAL A 17 6.03 6.71 -10.17
N ALA A 18 5.31 7.53 -9.39
CA ALA A 18 5.89 8.28 -8.28
C ALA A 18 6.51 7.38 -7.21
N ALA A 19 5.83 6.29 -6.86
CA ALA A 19 6.33 5.31 -5.89
C ALA A 19 7.56 4.56 -6.41
N ALA A 20 7.55 4.12 -7.67
CA ALA A 20 8.69 3.47 -8.30
C ALA A 20 9.88 4.42 -8.42
N ALA A 21 9.66 5.69 -8.81
CA ALA A 21 10.69 6.70 -8.87
C ALA A 21 11.32 6.97 -7.49
N ALA A 22 10.50 7.11 -6.45
CA ALA A 22 10.99 7.29 -5.08
C ALA A 22 11.84 6.09 -4.62
N ALA A 23 11.37 4.86 -4.85
CA ALA A 23 12.11 3.65 -4.52
C ALA A 23 13.44 3.55 -5.29
N VAL A 24 13.44 3.91 -6.57
CA VAL A 24 14.64 3.96 -7.43
C VAL A 24 15.65 4.98 -6.91
N VAL A 25 15.22 6.20 -6.60
CA VAL A 25 16.11 7.26 -6.07
C VAL A 25 16.78 6.79 -4.78
N LEU A 26 15.99 6.35 -3.78
CA LEU A 26 16.51 5.86 -2.51
C LEU A 26 17.45 4.65 -2.67
N THR A 27 17.10 3.72 -3.56
CA THR A 27 17.95 2.55 -3.86
C THR A 27 19.25 2.97 -4.53
N SER A 28 19.21 3.92 -5.47
CA SER A 28 20.39 4.37 -6.22
C SER A 28 21.42 5.07 -5.32
N GLU A 29 20.96 5.88 -4.36
CA GLU A 29 21.82 6.55 -3.39
C GLU A 29 22.57 5.55 -2.52
N LEU A 30 21.88 4.49 -2.09
CA LEU A 30 22.45 3.47 -1.21
C LEU A 30 23.40 2.51 -1.96
N THR A 31 23.21 2.34 -3.26
CA THR A 31 23.88 1.29 -4.05
C THR A 31 24.99 1.80 -4.96
N ALA A 32 25.26 3.11 -4.98
CA ALA A 32 26.22 3.76 -5.88
C ALA A 32 27.64 3.15 -5.89
N GLY A 33 28.07 2.51 -4.79
CA GLY A 33 29.37 1.85 -4.66
C GLY A 33 29.40 0.36 -5.06
N LEU A 34 28.27 -0.23 -5.43
CA LEU A 34 28.17 -1.67 -5.75
C LEU A 34 28.50 -1.97 -7.22
N PRO A 35 28.81 -3.23 -7.57
CA PRO A 35 28.91 -3.66 -8.96
C PRO A 35 27.62 -3.37 -9.75
N ALA A 36 27.75 -3.00 -11.02
CA ALA A 36 26.61 -2.62 -11.88
C ALA A 36 25.51 -3.71 -11.96
N SER A 37 25.89 -4.99 -11.96
CA SER A 37 24.94 -6.10 -11.95
C SER A 37 24.11 -6.17 -10.66
N ALA A 38 24.71 -5.93 -9.50
CA ALA A 38 24.02 -5.89 -8.22
C ALA A 38 23.10 -4.66 -8.13
N GLN A 39 23.57 -3.50 -8.58
CA GLN A 39 22.72 -2.30 -8.67
C GLN A 39 21.49 -2.55 -9.55
N LEU A 40 21.67 -3.14 -10.73
CA LEU A 40 20.57 -3.43 -11.64
C LEU A 40 19.50 -4.33 -11.00
N ILE A 41 19.91 -5.38 -10.29
CA ILE A 41 18.96 -6.28 -9.59
C ILE A 41 18.14 -5.51 -8.55
N LEU A 42 18.79 -4.66 -7.75
CA LEU A 42 18.12 -3.88 -6.70
C LEU A 42 17.17 -2.83 -7.28
N LEU A 43 17.57 -2.17 -8.37
CA LEU A 43 16.71 -1.23 -9.09
C LEU A 43 15.49 -1.91 -9.70
N VAL A 44 15.66 -3.10 -10.26
CA VAL A 44 14.53 -3.90 -10.78
C VAL A 44 13.55 -4.25 -9.65
N LEU A 45 14.05 -4.67 -8.48
CA LEU A 45 13.19 -4.93 -7.32
C LEU A 45 12.44 -3.66 -6.86
N ALA A 46 13.11 -2.51 -6.82
CA ALA A 46 12.50 -1.23 -6.46
C ALA A 46 11.40 -0.81 -7.44
N VAL A 47 11.63 -0.98 -8.75
CA VAL A 47 10.63 -0.72 -9.79
C VAL A 47 9.44 -1.66 -9.65
N ILE A 48 9.66 -2.96 -9.45
CA ILE A 48 8.56 -3.94 -9.25
C ILE A 48 7.74 -3.57 -8.01
N TYR A 49 8.40 -3.22 -6.90
CA TYR A 49 7.75 -2.85 -5.64
C TYR A 49 6.83 -1.63 -5.79
N GLY A 50 7.29 -0.56 -6.45
CA GLY A 50 6.50 0.65 -6.66
C GLY A 50 5.42 0.49 -7.74
N SER A 51 5.77 -0.17 -8.85
CA SER A 51 4.86 -0.37 -10.00
C SER A 51 3.66 -1.28 -9.67
N ALA A 52 3.79 -2.15 -8.67
CA ALA A 52 2.69 -3.01 -8.19
C ALA A 52 1.42 -2.20 -7.84
N LEU A 53 1.55 -0.93 -7.46
CA LEU A 53 0.42 -0.05 -7.14
C LEU A 53 -0.57 0.15 -8.30
N ILE A 54 -0.20 -0.12 -9.56
CA ILE A 54 -1.13 -0.08 -10.71
C ILE A 54 -2.32 -1.01 -10.46
N LEU A 55 -2.09 -2.15 -9.80
CA LEU A 55 -3.12 -3.17 -9.54
C LEU A 55 -3.84 -2.98 -8.20
N ARG A 56 -3.56 -1.90 -7.46
CA ARG A 56 -4.07 -1.70 -6.08
C ARG A 56 -5.60 -1.73 -5.98
N ARG A 57 -6.29 -1.27 -7.02
CA ARG A 57 -7.76 -1.25 -7.06
C ARG A 57 -8.36 -2.60 -7.44
N VAL A 58 -7.64 -3.40 -8.23
CA VAL A 58 -8.16 -4.67 -8.76
C VAL A 58 -7.84 -5.83 -7.81
N ALA A 59 -6.60 -5.90 -7.32
CA ALA A 59 -6.11 -7.01 -6.51
C ALA A 59 -5.19 -6.51 -5.37
N PRO A 60 -5.72 -5.81 -4.34
CA PRO A 60 -4.90 -5.21 -3.29
C PRO A 60 -4.06 -6.22 -2.51
N LEU A 61 -4.55 -7.46 -2.31
CA LEU A 61 -3.78 -8.53 -1.67
C LEU A 61 -2.63 -9.03 -2.54
N ALA A 62 -2.79 -9.06 -3.87
CA ALA A 62 -1.72 -9.44 -4.78
C ALA A 62 -0.61 -8.37 -4.78
N VAL A 63 -0.99 -7.09 -4.73
CA VAL A 63 -0.03 -5.98 -4.59
C VAL A 63 0.78 -6.11 -3.30
N LEU A 64 0.10 -6.37 -2.18
CA LEU A 64 0.77 -6.58 -0.90
C LEU A 64 1.72 -7.78 -0.93
N ALA A 65 1.32 -8.88 -1.57
CA ALA A 65 2.17 -10.05 -1.75
C ALA A 65 3.41 -9.75 -2.62
N VAL A 66 3.25 -9.02 -3.72
CA VAL A 66 4.38 -8.58 -4.56
C VAL A 66 5.33 -7.71 -3.76
N GLN A 67 4.81 -6.75 -2.98
CA GLN A 67 5.62 -5.89 -2.11
C GLN A 67 6.33 -6.68 -1.00
N ALA A 68 5.67 -7.67 -0.41
CA ALA A 68 6.28 -8.57 0.58
C ALA A 68 7.43 -9.40 0.00
N VAL A 69 7.22 -10.01 -1.18
CA VAL A 69 8.23 -10.83 -1.87
C VAL A 69 9.43 -9.98 -2.29
N THR A 70 9.19 -8.82 -2.89
CA THR A 70 10.26 -7.91 -3.31
C THR A 70 11.02 -7.32 -2.12
N ALA A 71 10.34 -6.93 -1.04
CA ALA A 71 10.99 -6.49 0.19
C ALA A 71 11.83 -7.58 0.84
N THR A 72 11.36 -8.82 0.85
CA THR A 72 12.11 -9.97 1.38
C THR A 72 13.37 -10.21 0.54
N ALA A 73 13.24 -10.23 -0.79
CA ALA A 73 14.39 -10.37 -1.68
C ALA A 73 15.41 -9.23 -1.50
N TYR A 74 14.93 -8.00 -1.36
CA TYR A 74 15.76 -6.82 -1.11
C TYR A 74 16.52 -6.93 0.22
N ALA A 75 15.84 -7.39 1.29
CA ALA A 75 16.45 -7.65 2.59
C ALA A 75 17.50 -8.77 2.55
N MET A 76 17.22 -9.86 1.83
CA MET A 76 18.16 -10.98 1.65
C MET A 76 19.45 -10.56 0.94
N LEU A 77 19.39 -9.50 0.14
CA LEU A 77 20.56 -8.88 -0.49
C LEU A 77 21.29 -7.89 0.44
N GLY A 78 20.93 -7.85 1.73
CA GLY A 78 21.57 -7.02 2.75
C GLY A 78 21.08 -5.57 2.77
N MET A 79 20.03 -5.25 2.02
CA MET A 79 19.57 -3.88 1.87
C MET A 79 18.44 -3.52 2.84
N PRO A 80 18.41 -2.28 3.36
CA PRO A 80 17.37 -1.81 4.26
C PRO A 80 16.04 -1.63 3.52
N VAL A 81 15.03 -2.42 3.88
CA VAL A 81 13.71 -2.44 3.21
C VAL A 81 12.96 -1.10 3.23
N VAL A 82 13.31 -0.21 4.15
CA VAL A 82 12.74 1.16 4.23
C VAL A 82 13.08 2.01 3.00
N MET A 83 14.12 1.64 2.25
CA MET A 83 14.51 2.30 1.00
C MET A 83 13.63 1.95 -0.19
N LEU A 84 12.74 0.95 -0.06
CA LEU A 84 11.70 0.70 -1.06
C LEU A 84 10.58 1.77 -1.03
N GLY A 85 10.64 2.69 -0.07
CA GLY A 85 9.85 3.91 -0.06
C GLY A 85 8.41 3.71 0.43
N PRO A 86 7.55 4.72 0.24
CA PRO A 86 6.24 4.79 0.90
C PRO A 86 5.15 3.94 0.23
N ALA A 87 5.47 3.13 -0.79
CA ALA A 87 4.47 2.42 -1.58
C ALA A 87 3.63 1.45 -0.72
N VAL A 88 4.20 0.84 0.32
CA VAL A 88 3.46 -0.03 1.25
C VAL A 88 2.38 0.74 2.02
N LEU A 89 2.60 2.00 2.37
CA LEU A 89 1.61 2.81 3.08
C LEU A 89 0.35 2.98 2.22
N VAL A 90 0.54 3.22 0.93
CA VAL A 90 -0.56 3.29 -0.04
C VAL A 90 -1.30 1.96 -0.15
N THR A 91 -0.57 0.85 -0.21
CA THR A 91 -1.17 -0.49 -0.29
C THR A 91 -1.99 -0.81 0.96
N VAL A 92 -1.43 -0.55 2.14
CA VAL A 92 -2.08 -0.80 3.44
C VAL A 92 -3.31 0.09 3.63
N TYR A 93 -3.23 1.36 3.25
CA TYR A 93 -4.40 2.24 3.14
C TYR A 93 -5.46 1.62 2.21
N THR A 94 -5.07 1.17 1.02
CA THR A 94 -5.99 0.63 0.02
C THR A 94 -6.69 -0.63 0.51
N VAL A 95 -5.94 -1.50 1.21
CA VAL A 95 -6.45 -2.70 1.88
C VAL A 95 -7.46 -2.31 2.98
N GLY A 96 -7.14 -1.30 3.79
CA GLY A 96 -8.02 -0.72 4.80
C GLY A 96 -9.32 -0.18 4.22
N VAL A 97 -9.29 0.42 3.03
CA VAL A 97 -10.48 0.93 2.33
C VAL A 97 -11.31 -0.20 1.70
N ARG A 98 -10.67 -1.16 1.02
CA ARG A 98 -11.36 -2.09 0.09
C ARG A 98 -11.76 -3.44 0.67
N LEU A 99 -11.03 -3.96 1.66
CA LEU A 99 -11.29 -5.30 2.19
C LEU A 99 -12.28 -5.28 3.35
N THR A 100 -12.80 -6.46 3.70
CA THR A 100 -13.58 -6.64 4.93
C THR A 100 -12.72 -6.37 6.15
N ARG A 101 -13.32 -5.96 7.28
CA ARG A 101 -12.58 -5.60 8.51
C ARG A 101 -11.65 -6.73 8.98
N ARG A 102 -12.10 -7.98 8.91
CA ARG A 102 -11.30 -9.17 9.29
C ARG A 102 -10.09 -9.33 8.37
N ALA A 103 -10.31 -9.32 7.05
CA ALA A 103 -9.22 -9.46 6.08
C ALA A 103 -8.21 -8.30 6.20
N ALA A 104 -8.71 -7.07 6.36
CA ALA A 104 -7.87 -5.88 6.52
C ALA A 104 -7.02 -5.94 7.80
N LEU A 105 -7.56 -6.41 8.93
CA LEU A 105 -6.79 -6.58 10.17
C LEU A 105 -5.74 -7.68 10.05
N VAL A 106 -6.10 -8.82 9.45
CA VAL A 106 -5.15 -9.92 9.22
C VAL A 106 -4.00 -9.45 8.33
N SER A 107 -4.29 -8.76 7.23
CA SER A 107 -3.24 -8.23 6.36
C SER A 107 -2.36 -7.19 7.06
N LEU A 108 -2.92 -6.35 7.94
CA LEU A 108 -2.11 -5.42 8.72
C LEU A 108 -1.17 -6.19 9.65
N GLY A 109 -1.70 -7.12 10.45
CA GLY A 109 -0.89 -7.93 11.36
C GLY A 109 0.22 -8.70 10.64
N VAL A 110 -0.09 -9.31 9.49
CA VAL A 110 0.91 -10.01 8.66
C VAL A 110 1.98 -9.04 8.14
N THR A 111 1.58 -7.84 7.69
CA THR A 111 2.52 -6.82 7.18
C THR A 111 3.44 -6.31 8.27
N GLU A 112 2.90 -6.06 9.47
CA GLU A 112 3.65 -5.62 10.65
C GLU A 112 4.66 -6.66 11.11
N VAL A 113 4.21 -7.93 11.25
CA VAL A 113 5.09 -9.03 11.65
C VAL A 113 6.20 -9.24 10.62
N LEU A 114 5.86 -9.19 9.32
CA LEU A 114 6.86 -9.30 8.26
C LEU A 114 7.85 -8.14 8.31
N LEU A 115 7.38 -6.90 8.42
CA LEU A 115 8.26 -5.73 8.49
C LEU A 115 9.18 -5.81 9.72
N ALA A 116 8.63 -6.14 10.88
CA ALA A 116 9.42 -6.31 12.11
C ALA A 116 10.48 -7.39 11.94
N ALA A 117 10.13 -8.54 11.34
CA ALA A 117 11.07 -9.62 11.07
C ALA A 117 12.20 -9.18 10.12
N LEU A 118 11.87 -8.48 9.02
CA LEU A 118 12.86 -7.99 8.05
C LEU A 118 13.79 -6.94 8.66
N LEU A 119 13.26 -6.04 9.49
CA LEU A 119 14.06 -5.01 10.17
C LEU A 119 14.92 -5.59 11.29
N TRP A 120 14.46 -6.63 11.98
CA TRP A 120 15.20 -7.28 13.06
C TRP A 120 16.33 -8.18 12.53
N ALA A 121 16.11 -8.85 11.41
CA ALA A 121 17.10 -9.75 10.80
C ALA A 121 18.21 -9.01 10.04
N GLY A 122 17.95 -7.76 9.61
CA GLY A 122 18.89 -6.97 8.83
C GLY A 122 20.01 -6.34 9.68
N PRO A 123 21.19 -6.09 9.10
CA PRO A 123 22.29 -5.37 9.77
C PRO A 123 21.93 -3.89 10.05
N TRP A 124 20.88 -3.38 9.41
CA TRP A 124 20.39 -2.00 9.52
C TRP A 124 19.25 -1.86 10.54
N HIS A 125 19.32 -2.59 11.66
CA HIS A 125 18.23 -2.59 12.63
C HIS A 125 18.03 -1.17 13.24
N PRO A 126 16.83 -0.58 13.16
CA PRO A 126 16.62 0.79 13.65
C PRO A 126 16.39 0.85 15.18
N GLY A 127 16.48 -0.29 15.87
CA GLY A 127 16.15 -0.42 17.29
C GLY A 127 14.64 -0.35 17.56
N LEU A 128 14.25 -0.51 18.84
CA LEU A 128 12.84 -0.48 19.26
C LEU A 128 12.12 0.83 18.88
N PRO A 129 12.72 2.03 19.03
CA PRO A 129 12.04 3.27 18.65
C PRO A 129 11.69 3.33 17.16
N GLY A 130 12.62 2.90 16.29
CA GLY A 130 12.37 2.87 14.85
C GLY A 130 11.33 1.83 14.44
N LEU A 131 11.34 0.64 15.07
CA LEU A 131 10.28 -0.36 14.85
C LEU A 131 8.90 0.18 15.22
N VAL A 132 8.79 0.83 16.39
CA VAL A 132 7.53 1.46 16.83
C VAL A 132 7.11 2.56 15.86
N GLN A 133 8.05 3.37 15.37
CA GLN A 133 7.76 4.42 14.38
C GLN A 133 7.20 3.83 13.08
N TYR A 134 7.84 2.81 12.50
CA TYR A 134 7.38 2.22 11.25
C TYR A 134 6.04 1.49 11.40
N ALA A 135 5.85 0.77 12.52
CA ALA A 135 4.57 0.16 12.85
C ALA A 135 3.46 1.21 13.02
N ALA A 136 3.75 2.32 13.71
CA ALA A 136 2.79 3.41 13.86
C ALA A 136 2.39 4.02 12.51
N LEU A 137 3.33 4.16 11.56
CA LEU A 137 3.04 4.66 10.22
C LEU A 137 2.12 3.71 9.43
N LEU A 138 2.39 2.39 9.47
CA LEU A 138 1.55 1.39 8.83
C LEU A 138 0.15 1.34 9.46
N ALA A 139 0.08 1.31 10.80
CA ALA A 139 -1.18 1.34 11.54
C ALA A 139 -1.98 2.62 11.24
N ALA A 140 -1.34 3.78 11.16
CA ALA A 140 -2.00 5.04 10.81
C ALA A 140 -2.56 5.02 9.38
N ALA A 141 -1.78 4.54 8.40
CA ALA A 141 -2.24 4.40 7.02
C ALA A 141 -3.44 3.46 6.91
N TRP A 142 -3.39 2.32 7.63
CA TRP A 142 -4.50 1.38 7.71
C TRP A 142 -5.75 2.00 8.35
N PHE A 143 -5.56 2.67 9.49
CA PHE A 143 -6.64 3.27 10.25
C PHE A 143 -7.36 4.34 9.42
N LEU A 144 -6.61 5.16 8.69
CA LEU A 144 -7.17 6.14 7.77
C LEU A 144 -8.04 5.45 6.69
N GLY A 145 -7.59 4.31 6.16
CA GLY A 145 -8.37 3.52 5.22
C GLY A 145 -9.65 2.95 5.81
N ASP A 146 -9.59 2.43 7.04
CA ASP A 146 -10.77 1.93 7.77
C ASP A 146 -11.79 3.05 8.03
N VAL A 147 -11.35 4.22 8.47
CA VAL A 147 -12.22 5.39 8.68
C VAL A 147 -12.93 5.79 7.38
N VAL A 148 -12.19 5.88 6.28
CA VAL A 148 -12.76 6.21 4.95
C VAL A 148 -13.80 5.17 4.52
N ARG A 149 -13.54 3.88 4.72
CA ARG A 149 -14.51 2.80 4.43
C ARG A 149 -15.80 2.98 5.22
N ARG A 150 -15.70 3.31 6.52
CA ARG A 150 -16.87 3.52 7.38
C ARG A 150 -17.70 4.71 6.91
N TRP A 151 -17.04 5.81 6.53
CA TRP A 151 -17.73 7.00 6.01
C TRP A 151 -18.43 6.72 4.68
N GLN A 152 -17.79 5.97 3.78
CA GLN A 152 -18.43 5.53 2.53
C GLN A 152 -19.64 4.64 2.79
N GLY A 153 -19.57 3.75 3.79
CA GLY A 153 -20.71 2.94 4.22
C GLY A 153 -21.87 3.78 4.74
N ALA A 154 -21.61 4.73 5.64
CA ALA A 154 -22.63 5.62 6.18
C ALA A 154 -23.28 6.48 5.08
N ALA A 155 -22.47 7.07 4.19
CA ALA A 155 -22.97 7.88 3.08
C ALA A 155 -23.84 7.07 2.11
N ALA A 156 -23.44 5.82 1.80
CA ALA A 156 -24.22 4.94 0.94
C ALA A 156 -25.57 4.57 1.57
N GLU A 157 -25.62 4.41 2.90
CA GLU A 157 -26.86 4.09 3.59
C GLU A 157 -27.82 5.28 3.65
N HIS A 158 -27.31 6.50 3.86
CA HIS A 158 -28.13 7.71 3.76
C HIS A 158 -28.71 7.90 2.36
N ALA A 159 -27.93 7.65 1.31
CA ALA A 159 -28.41 7.73 -0.07
C ALA A 159 -29.50 6.70 -0.38
N ARG A 160 -29.39 5.47 0.17
CA ARG A 160 -30.44 4.44 0.01
C ARG A 160 -31.75 4.84 0.66
N ARG A 161 -31.71 5.33 1.91
CA ARG A 161 -32.91 5.76 2.62
C ARG A 161 -33.62 6.93 1.92
N ALA A 162 -32.86 7.87 1.33
CA ALA A 162 -33.44 8.97 0.56
C ALA A 162 -34.21 8.46 -0.67
N VAL A 163 -33.66 7.50 -1.40
CA VAL A 163 -34.32 6.88 -2.57
C VAL A 163 -35.55 6.06 -2.16
N GLU A 164 -35.52 5.37 -1.02
CA GLU A 164 -36.68 4.63 -0.50
C GLU A 164 -37.83 5.57 -0.12
N LEU A 165 -37.53 6.73 0.46
CA LEU A 165 -38.53 7.76 0.78
C LEU A 165 -39.15 8.38 -0.48
N GLU A 166 -38.35 8.71 -1.49
CA GLU A 166 -38.87 9.21 -2.79
C GLU A 166 -39.79 8.19 -3.48
N ARG A 167 -39.48 6.89 -3.40
CA ARG A 167 -40.34 5.84 -3.97
C ARG A 167 -41.63 5.67 -3.18
N ALA A 168 -41.59 5.73 -1.85
CA ALA A 168 -42.78 5.64 -1.01
C ALA A 168 -43.75 6.82 -1.23
N ASP A 169 -43.23 8.01 -1.53
CA ASP A 169 -44.04 9.20 -1.85
C ASP A 169 -44.72 9.07 -3.23
N LEU A 170 -44.03 8.46 -4.22
CA LEU A 170 -44.57 8.22 -5.55
C LEU A 170 -45.61 7.09 -5.63
N ASP A 171 -45.51 6.07 -4.76
CA ASP A 171 -46.44 4.93 -4.73
C ASP A 171 -47.67 5.19 -3.84
N GLY A 172 -47.64 6.24 -2.99
CA GLY A 172 -48.69 6.58 -2.01
C GLY A 172 -49.63 7.73 -2.41
N GLY A 173 -49.37 8.41 -3.53
CA GLY A 173 -50.20 9.48 -4.10
C GLY A 173 -50.98 9.02 -5.33
#